data_AF-A0A2V9HTE1-F1
#
_entry.id   AF-A0A2V9HTE1-F1
#
_cell.length_a   1.000
_cell.length_b   1.000
_cell.length_c   1.000
_cell.angle_alpha   90.00
_cell.angle_beta   90.00
_cell.angle_gamma   90.00
#
_symmetry.space_group_name_H-M   'P 1'
#
loop_
_entity.id
_entity.type
_entity.pdbx_description
1 polymer ?
#
loop_
_entity_poly.entity_id
_entity_poly.type
_entity_poly.pdbx_seq_one_letter_code
_entity_poly.pdbx_strand_id
1 'polypeptide(L)'
;MPWLASLVVCGLLVLAMLLIDSRSASALPIPAGKVYAIPAFARKYGMPCSACHEAWPKLNNFGQTFKDNGYQMGNDRDAPIFQQPAYWPVSFRMTPHWHRVSVDRADILDPVTGNTTEGRLTNHGFDLSGMDILTAGTLAKNISFLLVPAAESDAVFAFESANVRFSNLLKSSWLNIKVGKFELDNMISEKRIMTLSDSGGYQIYHYQPVTEFTNPATLVPFAFGMGDNQIGAELSGHSKNSYTRYSAALLSSNDGSVGVPNGHGYDTYLTFSQAFEAGSLGLQRVGAFAYIGRAPTYLATSSFLADGFGQKSFYRAGFFGLWYLKKLDFMTMYTRGGDNVFLGTGTPSFSPLPTGAQG
;
A
#
# COMPACT_ATOMS: atom_id res chain seq x y z
N MET A 1 9.61 14.27 -31.29
CA MET A 1 9.40 14.93 -29.98
C MET A 1 8.35 14.16 -29.18
N PRO A 2 8.74 13.29 -28.25
CA PRO A 2 7.82 12.36 -27.56
C PRO A 2 6.80 13.07 -26.65
N TRP A 3 7.10 14.28 -26.17
CA TRP A 3 6.21 15.06 -25.30
C TRP A 3 4.91 15.54 -25.97
N LEU A 4 4.92 15.77 -27.28
CA LEU A 4 3.73 16.16 -28.06
C LEU A 4 2.74 14.99 -28.21
N ALA A 5 3.24 13.77 -28.39
CA ALA A 5 2.39 12.58 -28.43
C ALA A 5 1.73 12.30 -27.07
N SER A 6 2.48 12.45 -25.97
CA SER A 6 1.95 12.32 -24.61
C SER A 6 0.88 13.38 -24.28
N LEU A 7 1.05 14.63 -24.73
CA LEU A 7 0.05 15.68 -24.54
C LEU A 7 -1.25 15.40 -25.31
N VAL A 8 -1.16 14.89 -26.54
CA VAL A 8 -2.33 14.54 -27.35
C VAL A 8 -3.08 13.35 -26.74
N VAL A 9 -2.37 12.33 -26.25
CA VAL A 9 -2.97 11.17 -25.56
C VAL A 9 -3.63 11.58 -24.25
N CYS A 10 -2.98 12.42 -23.43
CA CYS A 10 -3.59 12.99 -22.23
C CYS A 10 -4.84 13.82 -22.56
N GLY A 11 -4.79 14.65 -23.60
CA GLY A 11 -5.92 15.47 -24.04
C GLY A 11 -7.12 14.61 -24.48
N LEU A 12 -6.87 13.54 -25.23
CA LEU A 12 -7.91 12.60 -25.67
C LEU A 12 -8.47 11.77 -24.52
N LEU A 13 -7.66 11.39 -23.52
CA LEU A 13 -8.13 10.71 -22.31
C LEU A 13 -9.01 11.61 -21.45
N VAL A 14 -8.63 12.87 -21.25
CA VAL A 14 -9.47 13.85 -20.53
C VAL A 14 -10.77 14.10 -21.28
N LEU A 15 -10.73 14.22 -22.61
CA LEU A 15 -11.93 14.39 -23.42
C LEU A 15 -12.83 13.14 -23.38
N ALA A 16 -12.26 11.94 -23.40
CA ALA A 16 -13.01 10.69 -23.23
C ALA A 16 -13.64 10.61 -21.82
N MET A 17 -12.93 10.98 -20.77
CA MET A 17 -13.49 11.03 -19.40
C MET A 17 -14.59 12.08 -19.25
N LEU A 18 -14.54 13.19 -20.00
CA LEU A 18 -15.60 14.20 -20.03
C LEU A 18 -16.83 13.80 -20.85
N LEU A 19 -16.66 12.90 -21.84
CA LEU A 19 -17.72 12.48 -22.77
C LEU A 19 -18.34 11.12 -22.42
N ILE A 20 -17.66 10.28 -21.63
CA ILE A 20 -18.25 9.07 -21.08
C ILE A 20 -19.11 9.50 -19.89
N ASP A 21 -20.39 9.71 -20.13
CA ASP A 21 -21.44 9.86 -19.13
C ASP A 21 -21.60 8.51 -18.38
N SER A 22 -20.56 8.16 -17.61
CA SER A 22 -20.57 7.05 -16.68
C SER A 22 -21.49 7.46 -15.56
N ARG A 23 -22.79 7.22 -15.73
CA ARG A 23 -23.68 7.20 -14.58
C ARG A 23 -23.10 6.17 -13.63
N SER A 24 -22.48 6.64 -12.55
CA SER A 24 -22.01 5.79 -11.48
C SER A 24 -23.12 4.78 -11.21
N ALA A 25 -22.81 3.49 -11.19
CA ALA A 25 -23.68 2.52 -10.55
C ALA A 25 -23.65 2.84 -9.04
N SER A 26 -24.25 3.96 -8.65
CA SER A 26 -24.67 4.19 -7.29
C SER A 26 -25.81 3.20 -7.10
N ALA A 27 -25.53 2.08 -6.44
CA ALA A 27 -26.57 1.38 -5.71
C ALA A 27 -27.24 2.44 -4.84
N LEU A 28 -28.44 2.89 -5.23
CA LEU A 28 -29.21 3.82 -4.42
C LEU A 28 -29.32 3.16 -3.04
N PRO A 29 -28.87 3.81 -1.96
CA PRO A 29 -29.12 3.30 -0.63
C PRO A 29 -30.64 3.14 -0.50
N ILE A 30 -31.07 1.98 -0.05
CA ILE A 30 -32.48 1.69 0.22
C ILE A 30 -33.04 2.87 1.02
N PRO A 31 -34.10 3.55 0.56
CA PRO A 31 -34.69 4.64 1.31
C PRO A 31 -35.13 4.07 2.67
N ALA A 32 -34.53 4.56 3.76
CA ALA A 32 -34.73 4.14 5.15
C ALA A 32 -33.93 2.93 5.68
N GLY A 33 -32.91 2.44 4.97
CA GLY A 33 -31.95 1.49 5.56
C GLY A 33 -31.07 2.16 6.62
N LYS A 34 -31.29 1.87 7.91
CA LYS A 34 -30.29 2.15 8.95
C LYS A 34 -29.11 1.22 8.70
N VAL A 35 -28.09 1.68 7.99
CA VAL A 35 -26.82 0.97 7.85
C VAL A 35 -26.10 1.11 9.19
N TYR A 36 -26.17 0.08 10.02
CA TYR A 36 -25.37 0.01 11.25
C TYR A 36 -23.89 -0.02 10.86
N ALA A 37 -23.14 0.96 11.34
CA ALA A 37 -21.72 1.07 11.09
C ALA A 37 -20.98 -0.12 11.72
N ILE A 38 -20.30 -0.94 10.90
CA ILE A 38 -19.32 -1.94 11.38
C ILE A 38 -17.85 -1.50 11.14
N PRO A 39 -17.45 -0.28 11.57
CA PRO A 39 -16.07 -0.03 11.98
C PRO A 39 -15.93 -0.07 13.51
N ALA A 40 -14.91 -0.77 14.01
CA ALA A 40 -14.54 -0.76 15.42
C ALA A 40 -14.40 0.67 16.00
N PHE A 41 -13.90 1.64 15.25
CA PHE A 41 -13.78 3.02 15.76
C PHE A 41 -15.10 3.77 15.85
N ALA A 42 -16.00 3.58 14.89
CA ALA A 42 -17.34 4.17 14.94
C ALA A 42 -18.11 3.70 16.19
N ARG A 43 -17.96 2.43 16.57
CA ARG A 43 -18.54 1.88 17.82
C ARG A 43 -17.89 2.48 19.07
N LYS A 44 -16.56 2.65 19.09
CA LYS A 44 -15.82 3.28 20.19
C LYS A 44 -16.28 4.70 20.48
N TYR A 45 -16.40 5.52 19.44
CA TYR A 45 -16.66 6.96 19.58
C TYR A 45 -18.11 7.37 19.31
N GLY A 46 -18.99 6.43 18.94
CA GLY A 46 -20.40 6.71 18.66
C GLY A 46 -20.62 7.60 17.43
N MET A 47 -19.73 7.52 16.43
CA MET A 47 -19.75 8.40 15.25
C MET A 47 -20.16 7.65 13.98
N PRO A 48 -20.88 8.28 13.04
CA PRO A 48 -21.20 7.68 11.75
C PRO A 48 -19.94 7.54 10.87
N CYS A 49 -19.93 6.61 9.91
CA CYS A 49 -18.80 6.41 9.00
C CYS A 49 -18.43 7.69 8.23
N SER A 50 -19.43 8.51 7.86
CA SER A 50 -19.24 9.80 7.17
C SER A 50 -18.51 10.85 8.00
N ALA A 51 -18.38 10.65 9.33
CA ALA A 51 -17.54 11.51 10.15
C ALA A 51 -16.06 11.35 9.78
N CYS A 52 -15.62 10.15 9.38
CA CYS A 52 -14.23 9.86 9.03
C CYS A 52 -13.97 9.71 7.53
N HIS A 53 -15.00 9.38 6.74
CA HIS A 53 -14.87 9.06 5.33
C HIS A 53 -15.62 10.05 4.44
N GLU A 54 -14.99 10.41 3.32
CA GLU A 54 -15.64 11.17 2.24
C GLU A 54 -16.40 10.21 1.30
N ALA A 55 -15.74 9.14 0.90
CA ALA A 55 -16.30 8.00 0.21
C ALA A 55 -15.52 6.76 0.69
N TRP A 56 -16.12 5.57 0.73
CA TRP A 56 -15.33 4.38 1.02
C TRP A 56 -14.34 4.13 -0.14
N PRO A 57 -13.04 3.91 0.12
CA PRO A 57 -12.30 3.86 1.39
C PRO A 57 -11.50 5.14 1.73
N LYS A 58 -11.72 6.24 1.00
CA LYS A 58 -11.05 7.53 1.17
C LYS A 58 -11.43 8.22 2.50
N LEU A 59 -10.42 8.65 3.24
CA LEU A 59 -10.59 9.42 4.47
C LEU A 59 -10.83 10.90 4.15
N ASN A 60 -11.73 11.53 4.91
CA ASN A 60 -11.80 12.98 4.96
C ASN A 60 -10.70 13.53 5.91
N ASN A 61 -10.60 14.86 6.07
CA ASN A 61 -9.56 15.45 6.90
C ASN A 61 -9.60 15.01 8.38
N PHE A 62 -10.81 14.80 8.92
CA PHE A 62 -10.98 14.31 10.28
C PHE A 62 -10.49 12.87 10.42
N GLY A 63 -10.89 11.98 9.50
CA GLY A 63 -10.43 10.59 9.48
C GLY A 63 -8.92 10.46 9.29
N GLN A 64 -8.33 11.31 8.45
CA GLN A 64 -6.88 11.40 8.27
C GLN A 64 -6.18 11.83 9.56
N THR A 65 -6.68 12.88 10.22
CA THR A 65 -6.13 13.36 11.50
C THR A 65 -6.29 12.33 12.62
N PHE A 66 -7.41 11.61 12.64
CA PHE A 66 -7.62 10.52 13.59
C PHE A 66 -6.63 9.36 13.37
N LYS A 67 -6.35 8.96 12.12
CA LYS A 67 -5.30 8.00 11.78
C LYS A 67 -3.92 8.52 12.19
N ASP A 68 -3.61 9.77 11.87
CA ASP A 68 -2.32 10.40 12.16
C ASP A 68 -2.07 10.57 13.66
N ASN A 69 -3.12 10.71 14.49
CA ASN A 69 -3.00 10.69 15.95
C ASN A 69 -2.88 9.27 16.55
N GLY A 70 -2.86 8.21 15.75
CA GLY A 70 -2.83 6.83 16.24
C GLY A 70 -4.19 6.38 16.78
N TYR A 71 -5.27 6.67 16.03
CA TYR A 71 -6.65 6.27 16.32
C TYR A 71 -7.19 6.83 17.65
N GLN A 72 -6.83 8.09 17.93
CA GLN A 72 -7.13 8.81 19.17
C GLN A 72 -7.77 10.17 18.86
N MET A 73 -8.67 10.61 19.74
CA MET A 73 -9.28 11.94 19.72
C MET A 73 -8.42 13.00 20.44
N GLY A 74 -7.35 12.57 21.11
CA GLY A 74 -6.45 13.45 21.86
C GLY A 74 -6.97 13.83 23.25
N ASN A 75 -7.87 13.03 23.83
CA ASN A 75 -8.42 13.27 25.17
C ASN A 75 -8.25 12.05 26.08
N ASP A 76 -8.49 12.20 27.38
CA ASP A 76 -8.25 11.12 28.34
C ASP A 76 -9.17 9.90 28.13
N ARG A 77 -10.34 10.08 27.50
CA ARG A 77 -11.29 9.00 27.20
C ARG A 77 -10.80 8.06 26.10
N ASP A 78 -9.69 8.39 25.44
CA ASP A 78 -9.02 7.48 24.51
C ASP A 78 -8.45 6.27 25.24
N ALA A 79 -8.11 6.36 26.52
CA ALA A 79 -7.53 5.26 27.28
C ALA A 79 -8.53 4.09 27.47
N PRO A 80 -8.05 2.82 27.47
CA PRO A 80 -8.91 1.63 27.61
C PRO A 80 -9.83 1.64 28.83
N ILE A 81 -9.44 2.28 29.92
CA ILE A 81 -10.23 2.36 31.16
C ILE A 81 -11.58 3.07 30.99
N PHE A 82 -11.72 3.91 29.96
CA PHE A 82 -12.96 4.62 29.65
C PHE A 82 -13.80 3.90 28.59
N GLN A 83 -13.35 2.73 28.11
CA GLN A 83 -14.05 1.94 27.11
C GLN A 83 -15.14 1.09 27.76
N GLN A 84 -16.23 0.88 27.02
CA GLN A 84 -17.25 -0.07 27.45
C GLN A 84 -16.65 -1.48 27.45
N PRO A 85 -16.88 -2.31 28.48
CA PRO A 85 -16.37 -3.68 28.50
C PRO A 85 -16.84 -4.55 27.31
N ALA A 86 -18.00 -4.21 26.73
CA ALA A 86 -18.52 -4.86 25.52
C ALA A 86 -17.81 -4.40 24.23
N TYR A 87 -16.96 -3.38 24.31
CA TYR A 87 -16.21 -2.89 23.16
C TYR A 87 -15.02 -3.81 22.89
N TRP A 88 -15.17 -4.65 21.87
CA TRP A 88 -14.05 -5.36 21.27
C TRP A 88 -13.62 -4.64 19.97
N PRO A 89 -12.36 -4.20 19.84
CA PRO A 89 -11.87 -3.49 18.66
C PRO A 89 -11.57 -4.43 17.48
N VAL A 90 -12.54 -5.26 17.07
CA VAL A 90 -12.43 -6.19 15.93
C VAL A 90 -13.45 -5.85 14.87
N SER A 91 -13.03 -5.90 13.62
CA SER A 91 -13.88 -5.98 12.43
C SER A 91 -13.39 -7.13 11.54
N PHE A 92 -14.31 -7.80 10.87
CA PHE A 92 -13.99 -8.83 9.88
C PHE A 92 -14.29 -8.29 8.48
N ARG A 93 -13.40 -8.55 7.52
CA ARG A 93 -13.60 -8.19 6.12
C ARG A 93 -13.38 -9.40 5.23
N MET A 94 -14.37 -9.67 4.39
CA MET A 94 -14.31 -10.65 3.31
C MET A 94 -15.31 -10.20 2.24
N THR A 95 -14.94 -10.23 0.98
CA THR A 95 -15.72 -9.65 -0.11
C THR A 95 -16.06 -10.73 -1.14
N PRO A 96 -17.34 -11.13 -1.27
CA PRO A 96 -17.78 -11.91 -2.41
C PRO A 96 -17.75 -11.04 -3.65
N HIS A 97 -17.23 -11.58 -4.74
CA HIS A 97 -17.16 -10.84 -5.98
C HIS A 97 -17.39 -11.74 -7.20
N TRP A 98 -17.59 -11.08 -8.34
CA TRP A 98 -17.50 -11.70 -9.65
C TRP A 98 -16.37 -10.99 -10.38
N HIS A 99 -15.42 -11.74 -10.92
CA HIS A 99 -14.33 -11.17 -11.69
C HIS A 99 -14.42 -11.57 -13.16
N ARG A 100 -13.77 -10.75 -13.99
CA ARG A 100 -13.33 -11.12 -15.34
C ARG A 100 -11.96 -10.50 -15.57
N VAL A 101 -10.94 -11.35 -15.65
CA VAL A 101 -9.55 -10.95 -15.82
C VAL A 101 -9.06 -11.44 -17.17
N SER A 102 -8.41 -10.57 -17.93
CA SER A 102 -7.71 -10.93 -19.16
C SER A 102 -6.25 -10.54 -19.05
N VAL A 103 -5.36 -11.50 -19.30
CA VAL A 103 -3.91 -11.29 -19.38
C VAL A 103 -3.49 -11.60 -20.81
N ASP A 104 -2.91 -10.61 -21.48
CA ASP A 104 -2.29 -10.78 -22.79
C ASP A 104 -0.85 -11.27 -22.63
N ARG A 105 -0.32 -11.96 -23.65
CA ARG A 105 1.03 -12.55 -23.64
C ARG A 105 1.29 -13.51 -22.47
N ALA A 106 0.27 -14.26 -22.09
CA ALA A 106 0.40 -15.33 -21.12
C ALA A 106 0.95 -16.59 -21.80
N ASP A 107 1.78 -17.34 -21.07
CA ASP A 107 2.20 -18.68 -21.45
C ASP A 107 1.02 -19.66 -21.31
N ILE A 108 0.56 -20.23 -22.42
CA ILE A 108 -0.53 -21.19 -22.47
C ILE A 108 0.03 -22.57 -22.79
N LEU A 109 -0.03 -23.46 -21.80
CA LEU A 109 0.36 -24.86 -21.94
C LEU A 109 -0.73 -25.64 -22.69
N ASP A 110 -0.35 -26.27 -23.80
CA ASP A 110 -1.16 -27.30 -24.44
C ASP A 110 -0.98 -28.62 -23.67
N PRO A 111 -2.02 -29.15 -23.00
CA PRO A 111 -1.90 -30.37 -22.20
C PRO A 111 -1.67 -31.64 -23.04
N VAL A 112 -1.90 -31.58 -24.36
CA VAL A 112 -1.73 -32.73 -25.26
C VAL A 112 -0.30 -32.79 -25.79
N THR A 113 0.25 -31.66 -26.22
CA THR A 113 1.60 -31.61 -26.80
C THR A 113 2.69 -31.29 -25.79
N GLY A 114 2.32 -30.74 -24.63
CA GLY A 114 3.26 -30.23 -23.63
C GLY A 114 3.97 -28.94 -24.06
N ASN A 115 3.62 -28.38 -25.22
CA ASN A 115 4.21 -27.14 -25.72
C ASN A 115 3.54 -25.94 -25.07
N THR A 116 4.35 -24.91 -24.78
CA THR A 116 3.86 -23.60 -24.34
C THR A 116 3.79 -22.65 -25.52
N THR A 117 2.67 -21.94 -25.67
CA THR A 117 2.49 -20.90 -26.69
C THR A 117 2.06 -19.59 -26.04
N GLU A 118 2.54 -18.46 -26.56
CA GLU A 118 2.09 -17.14 -26.10
C GLU A 118 0.66 -16.87 -26.60
N GLY A 119 -0.23 -16.45 -25.70
CA GLY A 119 -1.60 -16.09 -26.06
C GLY A 119 -2.30 -15.18 -25.05
N ARG A 120 -3.61 -15.00 -25.23
CA ARG A 120 -4.46 -14.27 -24.28
C ARG A 120 -5.22 -15.26 -23.42
N LEU A 121 -5.01 -15.17 -22.11
CA LEU A 121 -5.80 -15.91 -21.12
C LEU A 121 -6.95 -15.03 -20.61
N THR A 122 -8.16 -15.56 -20.52
CA THR A 122 -9.28 -14.87 -19.89
C THR A 122 -10.01 -15.80 -18.94
N ASN A 123 -10.09 -15.41 -17.68
CA ASN A 123 -10.82 -16.13 -16.64
C ASN A 123 -11.94 -15.25 -16.08
N HIS A 124 -13.03 -15.87 -15.65
CA HIS A 124 -14.15 -15.23 -14.98
C HIS A 124 -14.87 -16.21 -14.06
N GLY A 125 -15.40 -15.72 -12.95
CA GLY A 125 -16.06 -16.57 -11.97
C GLY A 125 -16.57 -15.78 -10.78
N PHE A 126 -17.26 -16.49 -9.88
CA PHE A 126 -17.58 -15.99 -8.54
C PHE A 126 -16.57 -16.53 -7.55
N ASP A 127 -16.13 -15.67 -6.66
CA ASP A 127 -15.07 -15.93 -5.70
C ASP A 127 -15.20 -15.05 -4.46
N LEU A 128 -14.34 -15.35 -3.49
CA LEU A 128 -14.24 -14.67 -2.23
C LEU A 128 -12.83 -14.09 -2.14
N SER A 129 -12.71 -12.84 -1.68
CA SER A 129 -11.42 -12.32 -1.26
C SER A 129 -10.86 -13.15 -0.09
N GLY A 130 -9.58 -12.93 0.23
CA GLY A 130 -9.06 -13.25 1.55
C GLY A 130 -9.89 -12.65 2.69
N MET A 131 -9.67 -13.16 3.90
CA MET A 131 -10.33 -12.69 5.12
C MET A 131 -9.36 -11.91 6.01
N ASP A 132 -9.70 -10.66 6.31
CA ASP A 132 -8.96 -9.87 7.31
C ASP A 132 -9.70 -9.81 8.64
N ILE A 133 -8.94 -9.94 9.72
CA ILE A 133 -9.40 -9.61 11.07
C ILE A 133 -8.74 -8.28 11.47
N LEU A 134 -9.42 -7.18 11.23
CA LEU A 134 -8.90 -5.85 11.52
C LEU A 134 -9.06 -5.53 13.01
N THR A 135 -7.93 -5.46 13.71
CA THR A 135 -7.92 -5.09 15.14
C THR A 135 -7.05 -3.88 15.40
N ALA A 136 -7.63 -2.83 15.97
CA ALA A 136 -6.90 -1.59 16.20
C ALA A 136 -7.51 -0.77 17.33
N GLY A 137 -6.65 -0.16 18.14
CA GLY A 137 -7.10 0.59 19.30
C GLY A 137 -5.95 1.17 20.09
N THR A 138 -6.25 1.54 21.33
CA THR A 138 -5.33 2.15 22.28
C THR A 138 -4.97 1.12 23.35
N LEU A 139 -3.69 1.00 23.71
CA LEU A 139 -3.21 0.26 24.88
C LEU A 139 -3.12 1.17 26.12
N ALA A 140 -2.80 2.44 25.89
CA ALA A 140 -2.78 3.50 26.89
C ALA A 140 -3.00 4.86 26.19
N LYS A 141 -3.10 5.94 26.97
CA LYS A 141 -3.03 7.29 26.40
C LYS A 141 -1.74 7.40 25.58
N ASN A 142 -1.85 7.87 24.33
CA ASN A 142 -0.73 8.01 23.39
C ASN A 142 -0.03 6.70 22.99
N ILE A 143 -0.58 5.52 23.32
CA ILE A 143 -0.05 4.23 22.86
C ILE A 143 -1.16 3.46 22.17
N SER A 144 -1.02 3.22 20.87
CA SER A 144 -1.99 2.52 20.03
C SER A 144 -1.38 1.31 19.33
N PHE A 145 -2.23 0.40 18.87
CA PHE A 145 -1.81 -0.77 18.11
C PHE A 145 -2.69 -0.97 16.87
N LEU A 146 -2.13 -1.66 15.88
CA LEU A 146 -2.82 -2.22 14.73
C LEU A 146 -2.31 -3.64 14.50
N LEU A 147 -3.21 -4.61 14.59
CA LEU A 147 -2.96 -6.01 14.34
C LEU A 147 -4.00 -6.52 13.35
N VAL A 148 -3.53 -7.05 12.22
CA VAL A 148 -4.34 -7.58 11.14
C VAL A 148 -3.80 -8.96 10.78
N PRO A 149 -4.30 -10.03 11.41
CA PRO A 149 -4.20 -11.38 10.88
C PRO A 149 -5.08 -11.45 9.63
N ALA A 150 -4.52 -11.98 8.55
CA ALA A 150 -5.20 -12.17 7.29
C ALA A 150 -5.07 -13.62 6.83
N ALA A 151 -6.11 -14.12 6.18
CA ALA A 151 -6.09 -15.36 5.44
C ALA A 151 -6.23 -15.05 3.96
N GLU A 152 -5.40 -15.66 3.13
CA GLU A 152 -5.59 -15.68 1.68
C GLU A 152 -6.85 -16.47 1.31
N SER A 153 -7.26 -16.40 0.04
CA SER A 153 -8.44 -17.13 -0.46
C SER A 153 -8.27 -18.65 -0.41
N ASP A 154 -7.04 -19.15 -0.33
CA ASP A 154 -6.68 -20.56 -0.12
C ASP A 154 -6.52 -20.96 1.36
N ALA A 155 -6.88 -20.05 2.28
CA ALA A 155 -6.78 -20.18 3.73
C ALA A 155 -5.35 -20.27 4.30
N VAL A 156 -4.33 -19.80 3.57
CA VAL A 156 -3.00 -19.54 4.15
C VAL A 156 -3.06 -18.29 5.03
N PHE A 157 -2.60 -18.40 6.28
CA PHE A 157 -2.64 -17.30 7.24
C PHE A 157 -1.30 -16.58 7.37
N ALA A 158 -1.36 -15.25 7.41
CA ALA A 158 -0.21 -14.39 7.69
C ALA A 158 -0.61 -13.16 8.52
N PHE A 159 0.40 -12.45 9.02
CA PHE A 159 0.19 -11.12 9.59
C PHE A 159 0.39 -10.07 8.49
N GLU A 160 -0.71 -9.47 8.07
CA GLU A 160 -0.72 -8.34 7.16
C GLU A 160 -0.09 -7.12 7.86
N SER A 161 -0.53 -6.82 9.09
CA SER A 161 0.03 -5.75 9.92
C SER A 161 0.15 -6.18 11.37
N ALA A 162 1.21 -5.77 12.05
CA ALA A 162 1.39 -5.96 13.48
C ALA A 162 2.33 -4.87 14.01
N ASN A 163 1.76 -3.78 14.52
CA ASN A 163 2.55 -2.65 14.99
C ASN A 163 1.97 -1.99 16.25
N VAL A 164 2.86 -1.32 16.96
CA VAL A 164 2.54 -0.41 18.07
C VAL A 164 3.02 0.99 17.70
N ARG A 165 2.24 1.99 18.06
CA ARG A 165 2.53 3.39 17.83
C ARG A 165 2.49 4.18 19.14
N PHE A 166 3.53 4.95 19.35
CA PHE A 166 3.68 5.95 20.41
C PHE A 166 3.45 7.33 19.80
N SER A 167 2.29 7.92 20.10
CA SER A 167 1.86 9.20 19.54
C SER A 167 2.20 10.36 20.48
N ASN A 168 2.30 11.58 19.95
CA ASN A 168 2.41 12.82 20.73
C ASN A 168 3.55 12.78 21.77
N LEU A 169 4.68 12.19 21.43
CA LEU A 169 5.85 12.15 22.31
C LEU A 169 6.29 13.59 22.61
N LEU A 170 6.70 13.83 23.85
CA LEU A 170 7.00 15.18 24.34
C LEU A 170 5.84 16.19 24.13
N LYS A 171 4.59 15.69 24.10
CA LYS A 171 3.36 16.47 23.87
C LYS A 171 3.30 17.15 22.49
N SER A 172 3.99 16.60 21.49
CA SER A 172 4.05 17.16 20.14
C SER A 172 3.53 16.18 19.08
N SER A 173 2.55 16.60 18.27
CA SER A 173 2.10 15.84 17.10
C SER A 173 3.16 15.71 16.00
N TRP A 174 4.27 16.44 16.14
CA TRP A 174 5.44 16.33 15.27
C TRP A 174 6.39 15.21 15.68
N LEU A 175 6.16 14.53 16.81
CA LEU A 175 7.03 13.44 17.26
C LEU A 175 6.18 12.20 17.59
N ASN A 176 6.15 11.26 16.67
CA ASN A 176 5.48 9.98 16.81
C ASN A 176 6.41 8.85 16.35
N ILE A 177 6.36 7.71 17.01
CA ILE A 177 7.15 6.52 16.65
C ILE A 177 6.20 5.35 16.45
N LYS A 178 6.33 4.62 15.34
CA LYS A 178 5.59 3.39 15.03
C LYS A 178 6.59 2.27 14.78
N VAL A 179 6.41 1.09 15.39
CA VAL A 179 7.34 -0.04 15.29
C VAL A 179 6.56 -1.33 15.02
N GLY A 180 7.09 -2.17 14.14
CA GLY A 180 6.51 -3.47 13.75
C GLY A 180 6.33 -3.58 12.24
N LYS A 181 5.34 -4.37 11.81
CA LYS A 181 4.93 -4.47 10.41
C LYS A 181 3.78 -3.49 10.13
N PHE A 182 3.99 -2.57 9.19
CA PHE A 182 3.07 -1.47 8.91
C PHE A 182 3.08 -1.01 7.46
N GLU A 183 1.96 -0.43 7.04
CA GLU A 183 1.85 0.31 5.79
C GLU A 183 2.72 1.58 5.83
N LEU A 184 3.50 1.80 4.76
CA LEU A 184 4.27 3.02 4.53
C LEU A 184 3.33 4.24 4.35
N ASP A 185 3.79 5.46 4.62
CA ASP A 185 2.98 6.69 4.43
C ASP A 185 2.83 7.08 2.95
N ASN A 186 2.36 6.14 2.14
CA ASN A 186 2.02 6.33 0.74
C ASN A 186 0.81 7.26 0.61
N MET A 187 0.80 8.04 -0.46
CA MET A 187 -0.30 8.97 -0.75
C MET A 187 -1.64 8.24 -0.92
N ILE A 188 -1.63 7.09 -1.61
CA ILE A 188 -2.73 6.13 -1.58
C ILE A 188 -2.24 4.86 -0.90
N SER A 189 -3.13 4.28 -0.12
CA SER A 189 -2.92 2.98 0.47
C SER A 189 -3.33 1.89 -0.50
N GLU A 190 -2.43 0.94 -0.70
CA GLU A 190 -2.78 -0.27 -1.43
C GLU A 190 -3.77 -1.14 -0.65
N LYS A 191 -3.70 -1.11 0.67
CA LYS A 191 -4.63 -1.84 1.54
C LYS A 191 -6.05 -1.25 1.56
N ARG A 192 -6.23 -0.10 0.90
CA ARG A 192 -7.49 0.62 0.66
C ARG A 192 -7.74 0.84 -0.83
N ILE A 193 -7.40 -0.13 -1.67
CA ILE A 193 -7.78 -0.15 -3.10
C ILE A 193 -9.26 -0.45 -3.31
N MET A 194 -9.76 0.00 -4.45
CA MET A 194 -11.12 -0.29 -4.94
C MET A 194 -11.19 -1.53 -5.84
N THR A 195 -10.04 -2.03 -6.28
CA THR A 195 -9.94 -3.20 -7.16
C THR A 195 -10.04 -4.48 -6.33
N LEU A 196 -10.88 -5.41 -6.78
CA LEU A 196 -11.10 -6.70 -6.13
C LEU A 196 -10.31 -7.84 -6.78
N SER A 197 -9.61 -7.57 -7.88
CA SER A 197 -8.80 -8.56 -8.59
C SER A 197 -7.34 -8.52 -8.14
N ASP A 198 -6.71 -9.70 -8.05
CA ASP A 198 -5.28 -9.83 -7.75
C ASP A 198 -4.37 -9.18 -8.82
N SER A 199 -4.88 -8.97 -10.03
CA SER A 199 -4.17 -8.25 -11.11
C SER A 199 -4.33 -6.73 -11.06
N GLY A 200 -5.04 -6.19 -10.06
CA GLY A 200 -5.52 -4.79 -10.01
C GLY A 200 -4.72 -3.84 -9.12
N GLY A 201 -3.60 -4.27 -8.55
CA GLY A 201 -2.77 -3.44 -7.65
C GLY A 201 -2.18 -2.20 -8.32
N TYR A 202 -1.61 -1.31 -7.50
CA TYR A 202 -0.92 -0.12 -8.02
C TYR A 202 0.42 -0.54 -8.60
N GLN A 203 0.47 -0.80 -9.92
CA GLN A 203 1.70 -1.22 -10.61
C GLN A 203 2.89 -0.27 -10.35
N ILE A 204 2.64 1.02 -10.15
CA ILE A 204 3.67 2.00 -9.79
C ILE A 204 4.35 1.75 -8.43
N TYR A 205 3.72 0.95 -7.55
CA TYR A 205 4.25 0.55 -6.23
C TYR A 205 5.09 -0.73 -6.29
N HIS A 206 4.87 -1.55 -7.31
CA HIS A 206 5.46 -2.90 -7.44
C HIS A 206 6.36 -3.07 -8.66
N TYR A 207 6.52 -2.02 -9.46
CA TYR A 207 7.31 -2.12 -10.67
C TYR A 207 8.78 -2.42 -10.38
N GLN A 208 9.23 -3.54 -10.92
CA GLN A 208 10.62 -3.99 -10.96
C GLN A 208 10.95 -4.60 -12.33
N PRO A 209 12.23 -4.63 -12.74
CA PRO A 209 12.66 -5.32 -13.96
C PRO A 209 12.31 -6.81 -13.94
N VAL A 210 12.33 -7.46 -15.12
CA VAL A 210 11.90 -8.86 -15.39
C VAL A 210 12.84 -9.92 -14.76
N THR A 211 13.13 -9.81 -13.47
CA THR A 211 13.81 -10.84 -12.68
C THR A 211 12.82 -11.71 -11.92
N GLU A 212 11.53 -11.41 -11.99
CA GLU A 212 10.44 -12.19 -11.37
C GLU A 212 10.36 -13.63 -11.92
N PHE A 213 11.00 -13.93 -13.05
CA PHE A 213 10.89 -15.21 -13.77
C PHE A 213 12.22 -15.94 -13.99
N THR A 214 13.34 -15.53 -13.39
CA THR A 214 14.62 -16.23 -13.60
C THR A 214 14.73 -17.52 -12.81
N ASN A 215 14.48 -18.63 -13.49
CA ASN A 215 14.93 -19.99 -13.15
C ASN A 215 16.46 -20.06 -13.44
N PRO A 216 17.34 -20.54 -12.54
CA PRO A 216 17.13 -21.45 -11.40
C PRO A 216 16.76 -20.84 -10.05
N ALA A 217 16.07 -21.65 -9.24
CA ALA A 217 15.58 -21.41 -7.88
C ALA A 217 16.66 -21.04 -6.82
N THR A 218 17.91 -20.85 -7.23
CA THR A 218 19.03 -20.42 -6.37
C THR A 218 19.34 -18.93 -6.48
N LEU A 219 18.69 -18.22 -7.40
CA LEU A 219 18.77 -16.77 -7.52
C LEU A 219 17.70 -16.14 -6.61
N VAL A 220 18.10 -15.15 -5.81
CA VAL A 220 17.11 -14.33 -5.08
C VAL A 220 16.41 -13.48 -6.11
N PRO A 221 15.10 -13.64 -6.36
CA PRO A 221 14.37 -12.59 -7.05
C PRO A 221 14.45 -11.37 -6.14
N PHE A 222 15.15 -10.32 -6.60
CA PHE A 222 14.93 -9.00 -6.04
C PHE A 222 13.42 -8.75 -6.11
N ALA A 223 12.80 -8.58 -4.95
CA ALA A 223 11.38 -8.33 -4.80
C ALA A 223 11.23 -6.92 -4.23
N PHE A 224 10.50 -6.07 -4.95
CA PHE A 224 10.23 -4.71 -4.56
C PHE A 224 8.74 -4.43 -4.58
N GLY A 225 8.22 -3.93 -3.45
CA GLY A 225 6.82 -3.51 -3.32
C GLY A 225 6.69 -2.43 -2.25
N MET A 226 6.68 -1.15 -2.64
CA MET A 226 6.46 -0.07 -1.67
C MET A 226 5.00 0.06 -1.22
N GLY A 227 4.09 -0.67 -1.86
CA GLY A 227 2.69 -0.77 -1.45
C GLY A 227 2.45 -1.85 -0.38
N ASP A 228 3.41 -2.76 -0.18
CA ASP A 228 3.36 -3.76 0.87
C ASP A 228 3.60 -3.17 2.25
N ASN A 229 3.09 -3.86 3.27
CA ASN A 229 3.40 -3.52 4.64
C ASN A 229 4.84 -3.95 4.95
N GLN A 230 5.65 -3.00 5.36
CA GLN A 230 7.06 -3.18 5.64
C GLN A 230 7.29 -3.41 7.13
N ILE A 231 8.37 -4.08 7.49
CA ILE A 231 8.76 -4.31 8.89
C ILE A 231 9.92 -3.39 9.30
N GLY A 232 9.74 -2.62 10.37
CA GLY A 232 10.77 -1.69 10.84
C GLY A 232 10.28 -0.71 11.89
N ALA A 233 10.80 0.51 11.84
CA ALA A 233 10.43 1.62 12.69
C ALA A 233 10.23 2.90 11.87
N GLU A 234 9.20 3.68 12.18
CA GLU A 234 8.86 4.94 11.54
C GLU A 234 8.83 6.08 12.56
N LEU A 235 9.51 7.18 12.23
CA LEU A 235 9.33 8.49 12.83
C LEU A 235 8.40 9.32 11.94
N SER A 236 7.31 9.83 12.50
CA SER A 236 6.37 10.67 11.75
C SER A 236 5.89 11.88 12.53
N GLY A 237 5.50 12.92 11.80
CA GLY A 237 5.02 14.17 12.36
C GLY A 237 4.00 14.85 11.47
N HIS A 238 3.06 15.57 12.07
CA HIS A 238 2.03 16.29 11.33
C HIS A 238 1.53 17.54 12.05
N SER A 239 0.98 18.48 11.27
CA SER A 239 0.24 19.63 11.79
C SER A 239 -1.08 19.18 12.43
N LYS A 240 -1.70 20.04 13.25
CA LYS A 240 -2.96 19.72 13.97
C LYS A 240 -4.11 19.29 13.05
N ASN A 241 -4.15 19.83 11.83
CA ASN A 241 -5.12 19.50 10.80
C ASN A 241 -4.61 18.47 9.80
N SER A 242 -3.40 17.93 9.99
CA SER A 242 -2.72 16.99 9.10
C SER A 242 -2.50 17.49 7.67
N TYR A 243 -2.52 18.82 7.46
CA TYR A 243 -2.21 19.39 6.15
C TYR A 243 -0.74 19.21 5.81
N THR A 244 0.14 19.42 6.79
CA THR A 244 1.57 19.18 6.66
C THR A 244 1.91 17.87 7.36
N ARG A 245 2.57 16.94 6.67
CA ARG A 245 2.92 15.61 7.17
C ARG A 245 4.32 15.24 6.69
N TYR A 246 5.08 14.55 7.53
CA TYR A 246 6.30 13.86 7.11
C TYR A 246 6.38 12.49 7.76
N SER A 247 7.09 11.59 7.10
CA SER A 247 7.45 10.28 7.61
C SER A 247 8.88 9.92 7.22
N ALA A 248 9.60 9.26 8.13
CA ALA A 248 10.90 8.68 7.89
C ALA A 248 10.94 7.30 8.55
N ALA A 249 10.99 6.24 7.73
CA ALA A 249 11.01 4.87 8.19
C ALA A 249 12.36 4.21 7.89
N LEU A 250 12.89 3.51 8.89
CA LEU A 250 13.99 2.57 8.77
C LEU A 250 13.39 1.15 8.72
N LEU A 251 13.66 0.43 7.64
CA LEU A 251 13.01 -0.82 7.31
C LEU A 251 14.05 -1.94 7.25
N SER A 252 13.61 -3.16 7.54
CA SER A 252 14.41 -4.34 7.18
C SER A 252 14.50 -4.44 5.66
N SER A 253 15.50 -5.15 5.12
CA SER A 253 15.62 -5.33 3.67
C SER A 253 14.58 -6.30 3.07
N ASN A 254 13.65 -6.79 3.90
CA ASN A 254 12.46 -7.52 3.49
C ASN A 254 11.26 -6.99 4.27
N ASP A 255 10.06 -7.29 3.78
CA ASP A 255 8.77 -6.87 4.32
C ASP A 255 8.30 -7.71 5.54
N GLY A 256 9.12 -8.66 6.00
CA GLY A 256 8.78 -9.61 7.07
C GLY A 256 7.96 -10.82 6.59
N SER A 257 7.88 -11.06 5.28
CA SER A 257 7.25 -12.27 4.73
C SER A 257 8.06 -13.52 5.08
N VAL A 258 7.35 -14.59 5.47
CA VAL A 258 7.97 -15.83 5.93
C VAL A 258 8.74 -16.48 4.79
N GLY A 259 9.98 -16.91 5.07
CA GLY A 259 10.82 -17.56 4.06
C GLY A 259 11.50 -16.60 3.08
N VAL A 260 11.24 -15.29 3.16
CA VAL A 260 11.99 -14.27 2.43
C VAL A 260 13.27 -13.94 3.21
N PRO A 261 14.45 -14.16 2.63
CA PRO A 261 15.74 -13.90 3.27
C PRO A 261 15.89 -12.46 3.70
N ASN A 262 16.45 -12.25 4.89
CA ASN A 262 16.90 -10.91 5.23
C ASN A 262 18.26 -10.69 4.57
N GLY A 263 18.44 -9.51 4.02
CA GLY A 263 19.73 -8.99 3.65
C GLY A 263 20.29 -8.26 4.86
N HIS A 264 21.60 -8.31 5.09
CA HIS A 264 22.28 -7.53 6.13
C HIS A 264 22.25 -6.00 5.89
N GLY A 265 21.22 -5.48 5.22
CA GLY A 265 20.99 -4.09 4.90
C GLY A 265 19.73 -3.55 5.58
N TYR A 266 19.65 -2.22 5.63
CA TYR A 266 18.45 -1.51 6.03
C TYR A 266 18.01 -0.61 4.90
N ASP A 267 16.70 -0.54 4.74
CA ASP A 267 16.06 0.31 3.76
C ASP A 267 15.50 1.56 4.45
N THR A 268 15.34 2.63 3.69
CA THR A 268 14.84 3.91 4.19
C THR A 268 13.70 4.39 3.30
N TYR A 269 12.57 4.72 3.92
CA TYR A 269 11.46 5.35 3.24
C TYR A 269 11.17 6.72 3.83
N LEU A 270 11.18 7.75 2.99
CA LEU A 270 10.94 9.14 3.36
C LEU A 270 9.70 9.64 2.64
N THR A 271 8.83 10.37 3.33
CA THR A 271 7.70 11.07 2.74
C THR A 271 7.54 12.46 3.31
N PHE A 272 7.05 13.36 2.47
CA PHE A 272 6.57 14.67 2.89
C PHE A 272 5.35 15.03 2.06
N SER A 273 4.34 15.63 2.70
CA SER A 273 3.21 16.20 1.97
C SER A 273 2.70 17.48 2.61
N GLN A 274 2.19 18.36 1.75
CA GLN A 274 1.54 19.61 2.11
C GLN A 274 0.19 19.69 1.44
N ALA A 275 -0.85 19.91 2.23
CA ALA A 275 -2.18 20.23 1.76
C ALA A 275 -2.48 21.72 1.87
N PHE A 276 -3.30 22.23 0.95
CA PHE A 276 -3.69 23.63 0.89
C PHE A 276 -5.10 23.76 0.31
N GLU A 277 -5.86 24.72 0.84
CA GLU A 277 -7.20 25.01 0.33
C GLU A 277 -7.10 25.77 -1.00
N ALA A 278 -7.87 25.32 -2.00
CA ALA A 278 -7.96 25.97 -3.31
C ALA A 278 -9.38 26.49 -3.58
N GLY A 279 -9.95 27.25 -2.64
CA GLY A 279 -11.28 27.86 -2.78
C GLY A 279 -12.36 26.83 -3.05
N SER A 280 -13.14 27.03 -4.13
CA SER A 280 -14.21 26.10 -4.53
C SER A 280 -13.73 24.72 -4.98
N LEU A 281 -12.42 24.55 -5.20
CA LEU A 281 -11.82 23.26 -5.53
C LEU A 281 -11.56 22.41 -4.28
N GLY A 282 -11.63 22.99 -3.08
CA GLY A 282 -11.38 22.28 -1.83
C GLY A 282 -9.89 22.01 -1.57
N LEU A 283 -9.63 21.08 -0.65
CA LEU A 283 -8.29 20.77 -0.12
C LEU A 283 -7.46 19.97 -1.12
N GLN A 284 -6.48 20.61 -1.75
CA GLN A 284 -5.49 19.95 -2.60
C GLN A 284 -4.34 19.43 -1.75
N ARG A 285 -3.61 18.42 -2.22
CA ARG A 285 -2.37 17.95 -1.56
C ARG A 285 -1.30 17.63 -2.56
N VAL A 286 -0.07 18.05 -2.28
CA VAL A 286 1.13 17.67 -3.02
C VAL A 286 2.15 17.06 -2.08
N GLY A 287 3.03 16.23 -2.61
CA GLY A 287 4.10 15.67 -1.80
C GLY A 287 5.17 14.96 -2.62
N ALA A 288 6.16 14.46 -1.91
CA ALA A 288 7.30 13.74 -2.44
C ALA A 288 7.61 12.53 -1.56
N PHE A 289 8.23 11.52 -2.15
CA PHE A 289 8.71 10.36 -1.43
C PHE A 289 10.03 9.86 -2.00
N ALA A 290 10.76 9.10 -1.18
CA ALA A 290 11.94 8.35 -1.59
C ALA A 290 12.02 7.03 -0.81
N TYR A 291 12.14 5.92 -1.53
CA TYR A 291 12.53 4.61 -1.03
C TYR A 291 13.97 4.37 -1.46
N ILE A 292 14.89 4.18 -0.53
CA ILE A 292 16.31 3.93 -0.81
C ILE A 292 16.71 2.71 -0.02
N GLY A 293 17.29 1.72 -0.68
CA GLY A 293 17.54 0.44 -0.02
C GLY A 293 18.68 -0.34 -0.61
N ARG A 294 18.91 -1.52 -0.01
CA ARG A 294 19.84 -2.52 -0.50
C ARG A 294 19.19 -3.89 -0.46
N ALA A 295 19.26 -4.58 -1.59
CA ALA A 295 18.76 -5.94 -1.71
C ALA A 295 19.89 -6.93 -2.00
N PRO A 296 19.80 -8.18 -1.49
CA PRO A 296 20.72 -9.24 -1.85
C PRO A 296 20.60 -9.65 -3.32
N THR A 297 21.68 -10.20 -3.88
CA THR A 297 21.72 -10.74 -5.25
C THR A 297 21.80 -12.26 -5.29
N TYR A 298 22.03 -12.92 -4.14
CA TYR A 298 22.11 -14.38 -4.03
C TYR A 298 21.92 -14.88 -2.58
N LEU A 299 21.66 -16.17 -2.40
CA LEU A 299 21.51 -16.84 -1.11
C LEU A 299 22.77 -17.56 -0.66
N ALA A 300 23.03 -17.61 0.65
CA ALA A 300 24.08 -18.47 1.21
C ALA A 300 23.75 -19.96 1.17
N THR A 301 22.49 -20.34 1.33
CA THR A 301 22.05 -21.76 1.33
C THR A 301 20.63 -21.90 0.78
N SER A 302 20.25 -23.11 0.36
CA SER A 302 18.91 -23.45 -0.16
C SER A 302 17.90 -23.85 0.93
N SER A 303 18.10 -23.45 2.19
CA SER A 303 17.26 -23.88 3.34
C SER A 303 16.47 -22.73 3.96
N PHE A 304 15.53 -23.03 4.86
CA PHE A 304 14.67 -22.09 5.59
C PHE A 304 15.39 -21.00 6.43
N LEU A 305 16.73 -21.06 6.51
CA LEU A 305 17.60 -20.01 7.04
C LEU A 305 18.33 -19.27 5.91
N ALA A 306 17.66 -19.08 4.78
CA ALA A 306 18.23 -18.43 3.63
C ALA A 306 18.59 -16.99 4.03
N ASP A 307 19.90 -16.72 4.04
CA ASP A 307 20.49 -15.43 4.32
C ASP A 307 20.95 -14.82 2.98
N GLY A 308 20.68 -13.53 2.79
CA GLY A 308 20.88 -12.82 1.54
C GLY A 308 22.21 -12.09 1.48
N PHE A 309 23.04 -12.41 0.48
CA PHE A 309 24.36 -11.81 0.28
C PHE A 309 24.46 -11.00 -1.01
N GLY A 310 25.58 -10.29 -1.17
CA GLY A 310 25.82 -9.49 -2.37
C GLY A 310 24.92 -8.28 -2.47
N GLN A 311 24.78 -7.54 -1.37
CA GLN A 311 23.90 -6.39 -1.23
C GLN A 311 24.19 -5.32 -2.31
N LYS A 312 23.15 -4.94 -3.06
CA LYS A 312 23.22 -3.91 -4.10
C LYS A 312 22.12 -2.88 -3.90
N SER A 313 22.44 -1.64 -4.26
CA SER A 313 21.56 -0.50 -4.04
C SER A 313 20.40 -0.46 -5.02
N PHE A 314 19.25 0.00 -4.56
CA PHE A 314 18.16 0.44 -5.40
C PHE A 314 17.57 1.73 -4.82
N TYR A 315 16.82 2.45 -5.66
CA TYR A 315 15.97 3.53 -5.17
C TYR A 315 14.70 3.68 -6.00
N ARG A 316 13.67 4.26 -5.39
CA ARG A 316 12.51 4.87 -6.02
C ARG A 316 12.34 6.26 -5.43
N ALA A 317 12.16 7.28 -6.26
CA ALA A 317 11.86 8.62 -5.78
C ALA A 317 10.84 9.28 -6.69
N GLY A 318 9.99 10.12 -6.12
CA GLY A 318 8.87 10.64 -6.88
C GLY A 318 8.10 11.74 -6.20
N PHE A 319 7.12 12.24 -6.94
CA PHE A 319 6.17 13.25 -6.50
C PHE A 319 4.76 12.76 -6.74
N PHE A 320 3.85 13.24 -5.92
CA PHE A 320 2.44 12.94 -6.04
C PHE A 320 1.58 14.17 -5.77
N GLY A 321 0.36 14.12 -6.27
CA GLY A 321 -0.67 15.14 -6.07
C GLY A 321 -2.04 14.49 -5.95
N LEU A 322 -2.83 14.93 -4.98
CA LEU A 322 -4.25 14.63 -4.87
C LEU A 322 -5.01 15.92 -5.18
N TRP A 323 -5.84 15.84 -6.20
CA TRP A 323 -6.52 16.99 -6.76
C TRP A 323 -8.02 16.82 -6.65
N TYR A 324 -8.70 17.91 -6.30
CA TYR A 324 -10.15 17.97 -6.24
C TYR A 324 -10.66 18.98 -7.27
N LEU A 325 -11.59 18.53 -8.10
CA LEU A 325 -12.32 19.32 -9.06
C LEU A 325 -13.82 19.12 -8.82
N LYS A 326 -14.38 19.90 -7.89
CA LYS A 326 -15.77 19.79 -7.43
C LYS A 326 -16.07 18.39 -6.87
N LYS A 327 -16.73 17.54 -7.67
CA LYS A 327 -17.12 16.17 -7.30
C LYS A 327 -16.14 15.11 -7.79
N LEU A 328 -15.15 15.51 -8.60
CA LEU A 328 -14.12 14.63 -9.12
C LEU A 328 -12.88 14.77 -8.26
N ASP A 329 -12.31 13.66 -7.84
CA ASP A 329 -10.95 13.59 -7.35
C ASP A 329 -10.07 12.83 -8.36
N PHE A 330 -8.82 13.26 -8.49
CA PHE A 330 -7.85 12.51 -9.27
C PHE A 330 -6.47 12.61 -8.65
N MET A 331 -5.69 11.55 -8.85
CA MET A 331 -4.33 11.48 -8.38
C MET A 331 -3.36 11.57 -9.54
N THR A 332 -2.31 12.34 -9.34
CA THR A 332 -1.12 12.30 -10.20
C THR A 332 0.02 11.71 -9.40
N MET A 333 0.77 10.78 -9.99
CA MET A 333 1.98 10.24 -9.38
C MET A 333 3.04 10.04 -10.45
N TYR A 334 4.27 10.41 -10.11
CA TYR A 334 5.44 10.16 -10.92
C TYR A 334 6.50 9.50 -10.05
N THR A 335 7.04 8.39 -10.52
CA THR A 335 8.12 7.65 -9.85
C THR A 335 9.26 7.46 -10.83
N ARG A 336 10.48 7.77 -10.39
CA ARG A 336 11.72 7.37 -11.04
C ARG A 336 12.40 6.34 -10.17
N GLY A 337 12.70 5.18 -10.75
CA GLY A 337 13.49 4.14 -10.12
C GLY A 337 14.86 4.00 -10.75
N GLY A 338 15.81 3.53 -9.95
CA GLY A 338 17.08 3.02 -10.43
C GLY A 338 17.46 1.80 -9.61
N ASP A 339 17.66 0.69 -10.29
CA ASP A 339 18.14 -0.56 -9.71
C ASP A 339 19.60 -0.74 -10.12
N ASN A 340 20.43 -1.22 -9.19
CA ASN A 340 21.76 -1.63 -9.57
C ASN A 340 21.69 -2.71 -10.67
N VAL A 341 22.61 -2.66 -11.63
CA VAL A 341 22.63 -3.58 -12.78
C VAL A 341 22.53 -5.06 -12.39
N PHE A 342 23.13 -5.49 -11.28
CA PHE A 342 23.03 -6.87 -10.80
C PHE A 342 21.62 -7.24 -10.32
N LEU A 343 20.89 -6.29 -9.72
CA LEU A 343 19.48 -6.46 -9.37
C LEU A 343 18.62 -6.47 -10.63
N GLY A 344 18.85 -5.54 -11.56
CA GLY A 344 18.06 -5.44 -12.79
C GLY A 344 18.21 -6.62 -13.74
N THR A 345 19.34 -7.34 -13.69
CA THR A 345 19.59 -8.56 -14.49
C THR A 345 19.46 -9.85 -13.69
N GLY A 346 19.11 -9.80 -12.40
CA GLY A 346 19.01 -10.99 -11.54
C GLY A 346 20.34 -11.76 -11.43
N THR A 347 21.46 -11.06 -11.57
CA THR A 347 22.79 -11.67 -11.64
C THR A 347 23.46 -11.61 -10.26
N PRO A 348 23.94 -12.74 -9.70
CA PRO A 348 24.71 -12.74 -8.47
C PRO A 348 25.90 -11.81 -8.57
N SER A 349 26.16 -11.01 -7.54
CA SER A 349 27.24 -10.01 -7.58
C SER A 349 28.67 -10.58 -7.68
N PHE A 350 28.86 -11.89 -7.53
CA PHE A 350 30.12 -12.59 -7.79
C PHE A 350 30.25 -13.13 -9.22
N SER A 351 29.19 -13.07 -10.02
CA SER A 351 29.17 -13.51 -11.42
C SER A 351 29.39 -12.33 -12.38
N PRO A 352 29.97 -12.55 -13.57
CA PRO A 352 30.05 -11.53 -14.59
C PRO A 352 28.66 -11.12 -15.07
N LEU A 353 28.48 -9.83 -15.41
CA LEU A 353 27.23 -9.32 -15.95
C LEU A 353 26.98 -9.84 -17.38
N PRO A 354 25.72 -10.07 -17.77
CA PRO A 354 25.37 -10.42 -19.15
C PRO A 354 25.80 -9.34 -20.15
N THR A 355 26.10 -9.74 -21.38
CA THR A 355 26.44 -8.82 -22.47
C THR A 355 25.32 -7.79 -22.67
N GLY A 356 25.68 -6.51 -22.68
CA GLY A 356 24.72 -5.40 -22.86
C GLY A 356 24.07 -4.91 -21.57
N ALA A 357 24.36 -5.53 -20.42
CA ALA A 357 23.94 -5.00 -19.11
C ALA A 357 24.61 -3.64 -18.85
N GLN A 358 23.80 -2.62 -18.60
CA GLN A 358 24.25 -1.26 -18.28
C GLN A 358 23.49 -0.76 -17.05
N GLY A 359 24.16 0.01 -16.20
CA GLY A 359 23.64 0.55 -14.94
C GLY A 359 23.93 2.03 -14.78
#